data_AF-A0A7S2HJL9-F1
#
_entry.id   AF-A0A7S2HJL9-F1
#
_cell.length_a   1.000
_cell.length_b   1.000
_cell.length_c   1.000
_cell.angle_alpha   90.00
_cell.angle_beta   90.00
_cell.angle_gamma   90.00
#
_symmetry.space_group_name_H-M   'P 1'
#
loop_
_entity.id
_entity.type
_entity.pdbx_description
1 polymer ?
#
loop_
_entity_poly.entity_id
_entity_poly.type
_entity_poly.pdbx_seq_one_letter_code
_entity_poly.pdbx_strand_id
1 'polypeptide(L)'
;RKPLFSYEERRNVLWSGLPAPFYPSDHLPIGAVLDWNSCDASLECLMEDHHDHDDHSSSSLQRKCTEAGIRELIITEKTPPPIPKSKSPIMAYAELDMLLVTCPFDSQEQRDILESIVEGVPDVPSNPKEKPSEEQLRKLRDAREVKKNLLLTASDPCRKVMQRILKLHKEVASYENNS
;
A
#
# COMPACT_ATOMS: atom_id res chain seq x y z
N ARG A 1 8.68 5.63 39.69
CA ARG A 1 9.04 6.08 38.32
C ARG A 1 8.05 7.17 37.95
N LYS A 2 8.50 8.40 37.66
CA LYS A 2 7.60 9.48 37.20
C LYS A 2 7.00 9.09 35.84
N PRO A 3 5.72 9.40 35.56
CA PRO A 3 5.17 9.20 34.22
C PRO A 3 6.00 10.01 33.22
N LEU A 4 6.39 9.37 32.10
CA LEU A 4 7.48 9.80 31.23
C LEU A 4 7.16 11.02 30.33
N PHE A 5 6.00 11.66 30.46
CA PHE A 5 5.65 12.85 29.69
C PHE A 5 4.76 13.81 30.46
N SER A 6 4.97 15.11 30.30
CA SER A 6 4.00 16.15 30.65
C SER A 6 2.77 16.09 29.73
N TYR A 7 1.68 16.77 30.11
CA TYR A 7 0.49 16.84 29.25
C TYR A 7 0.79 17.53 27.90
N GLU A 8 1.61 18.59 27.93
CA GLU A 8 2.02 19.32 26.73
C GLU A 8 2.87 18.47 25.79
N GLU A 9 3.81 17.68 26.34
CA GLU A 9 4.65 16.79 25.54
C GLU A 9 3.81 15.71 24.84
N ARG A 10 2.84 15.11 25.55
CA ARG A 10 1.90 14.15 24.94
C ARG A 10 1.09 14.78 23.80
N ARG A 11 0.59 16.00 24.02
CA ARG A 11 -0.20 16.72 23.01
C ARG A 11 0.64 17.03 21.76
N ASN A 12 1.88 17.44 21.94
CA ASN A 12 2.79 17.71 20.82
C ASN A 12 3.14 16.45 20.03
N VAL A 13 3.36 15.30 20.68
CA VAL A 13 3.60 14.03 20.00
C VAL A 13 2.38 13.60 19.19
N LEU A 14 1.17 13.70 19.75
CA LEU A 14 -0.07 13.35 19.05
C LEU A 14 -0.36 14.28 17.87
N TRP A 15 -0.05 15.57 17.99
CA TRP A 15 -0.26 16.54 16.92
C TRP A 15 0.76 16.42 15.78
N SER A 16 2.05 16.27 16.13
CA SER A 16 3.14 16.24 15.15
C SER A 16 3.41 14.86 14.55
N GLY A 17 3.00 13.79 15.25
CA GLY A 17 3.37 12.42 14.90
C GLY A 17 4.86 12.13 15.08
N LEU A 18 5.61 12.99 15.78
CA LEU A 18 7.04 12.84 16.01
C LEU A 18 7.33 12.53 17.48
N PRO A 19 8.33 11.67 17.78
CA PRO A 19 8.74 11.41 19.16
C PRO A 19 9.34 12.66 19.80
N ALA A 20 9.28 12.74 21.13
CA ALA A 20 9.92 13.82 21.86
C ALA A 20 11.46 13.78 21.68
N PRO A 21 12.16 14.93 21.64
CA PRO A 21 13.60 14.99 21.35
C PRO A 21 14.47 14.14 22.29
N PHE A 22 14.02 13.95 23.54
CA PHE A 22 14.75 13.21 24.57
C PHE A 22 14.43 11.70 24.61
N TYR A 23 13.53 11.23 23.74
CA TYR A 23 13.18 9.81 23.59
C TYR A 23 13.23 9.42 22.11
N PRO A 24 14.43 9.40 21.50
CA PRO A 24 14.59 8.89 20.16
C PRO A 24 14.24 7.41 20.16
N SER A 25 13.12 7.07 19.52
CA SER A 25 12.70 5.71 19.27
C SER A 25 12.93 5.43 17.78
N ASP A 26 13.57 4.31 17.49
CA ASP A 26 13.82 3.80 16.14
C ASP A 26 12.49 3.51 15.41
N HIS A 27 11.40 3.40 16.17
CA HIS A 27 10.03 3.29 15.69
C HIS A 27 9.32 4.64 15.75
N LEU A 28 8.76 5.06 14.61
CA LEU A 28 7.86 6.21 14.52
C LEU A 28 6.52 5.90 15.21
N PRO A 29 5.94 6.82 15.99
CA PRO A 29 4.65 6.60 16.60
C PRO A 29 3.56 6.51 15.53
N ILE A 30 2.76 5.45 15.57
CA ILE A 30 1.56 5.31 14.75
C ILE A 30 0.39 5.83 15.57
N GLY A 31 -0.13 7.01 15.19
CA GLY A 31 -1.32 7.61 15.79
C GLY A 31 -2.43 7.77 14.76
N ALA A 32 -3.67 7.72 15.23
CA ALA A 32 -4.84 8.17 14.46
C ALA A 32 -5.44 9.36 15.20
N VAL A 33 -5.71 10.45 14.47
CA VAL A 33 -6.53 11.56 14.98
C VAL A 33 -7.97 11.23 14.65
N LEU A 34 -8.74 10.93 15.69
CA LEU A 34 -10.18 10.73 15.58
C LEU A 34 -10.84 12.05 15.96
N ASP A 35 -11.54 12.67 15.00
CA ASP A 35 -12.33 13.86 15.27
C ASP A 35 -13.67 13.45 15.89
N TRP A 36 -13.67 13.39 17.23
CA TRP A 36 -14.80 12.89 18.02
C TRP A 36 -15.78 14.02 18.32
N ASN A 37 -16.67 14.32 17.37
CA ASN A 37 -17.70 15.35 17.54
C ASN A 37 -19.01 14.82 18.19
N SER A 38 -18.93 14.06 19.28
CA SER A 38 -20.13 13.67 20.05
C SER A 38 -20.15 14.27 21.46
N CYS A 39 -21.10 15.16 21.71
CA CYS A 39 -21.70 15.23 23.04
C CYS A 39 -22.75 14.12 23.07
N ASP A 40 -22.50 13.07 23.85
CA ASP A 40 -23.54 12.12 24.20
C ASP A 40 -24.45 12.81 25.21
N ALA A 41 -25.58 13.34 24.75
CA ALA A 41 -26.57 13.95 25.64
C ALA A 41 -27.45 12.89 26.35
N SER A 42 -27.13 11.60 26.21
CA SER A 42 -28.00 10.50 26.65
C SER A 42 -27.45 9.59 27.75
N LEU A 43 -26.19 9.74 28.18
CA LEU A 43 -25.89 9.39 29.56
C LEU A 43 -26.19 10.63 30.39
N GLU A 44 -27.37 10.62 30.98
CA GLU A 44 -27.57 11.23 32.28
C GLU A 44 -26.29 11.09 33.11
N CYS A 45 -25.52 12.16 33.22
CA CYS A 45 -24.87 12.50 34.47
C CYS A 45 -26.00 12.75 35.49
N LEU A 46 -26.72 11.70 35.86
CA LEU A 46 -27.41 11.60 37.15
C LEU A 46 -26.28 11.51 38.19
N MET A 47 -25.56 12.61 38.38
CA MET A 47 -25.11 12.92 39.72
C MET A 47 -26.42 13.25 40.43
N GLU A 48 -26.96 12.27 41.17
CA GLU A 48 -28.06 12.52 42.07
C GLU A 48 -27.67 13.71 42.94
N ASP A 49 -28.35 14.83 42.72
CA ASP A 49 -28.29 16.02 43.56
C ASP A 49 -28.74 15.62 44.97
N HIS A 50 -27.76 15.27 45.79
CA HIS A 50 -27.86 15.42 47.23
C HIS A 50 -26.88 16.51 47.64
N HIS A 51 -27.33 17.77 47.53
CA HIS A 51 -27.47 18.66 48.68
C HIS A 51 -28.01 20.04 48.28
N ASP A 52 -28.97 20.51 49.08
CA ASP A 52 -29.38 21.91 49.15
C ASP A 52 -28.15 22.82 49.32
N HIS A 53 -27.98 23.82 48.44
CA HIS A 53 -27.65 25.22 48.80
C HIS A 53 -27.32 26.10 47.56
N ASP A 54 -28.10 27.18 47.45
CA ASP A 54 -27.79 28.55 47.01
C ASP A 54 -27.05 28.82 45.67
N ASP A 55 -27.88 29.23 44.70
CA ASP A 55 -27.78 30.43 43.87
C ASP A 55 -26.37 30.97 43.49
N HIS A 56 -25.96 30.75 42.23
CA HIS A 56 -25.43 31.82 41.36
C HIS A 56 -25.31 31.36 39.90
N SER A 57 -25.90 32.16 38.99
CA SER A 57 -25.93 31.97 37.53
C SER A 57 -24.56 31.84 36.87
N SER A 58 -24.42 30.84 35.99
CA SER A 58 -23.47 30.88 34.88
C SER A 58 -24.05 30.20 33.63
N SER A 59 -24.19 31.03 32.59
CA SER A 59 -24.69 30.72 31.25
C SER A 59 -23.83 29.66 30.55
N SER A 60 -24.37 28.44 30.39
CA SER A 60 -23.77 27.40 29.56
C SER A 60 -24.55 27.27 28.24
N LEU A 61 -23.84 27.51 27.14
CA LEU A 61 -24.31 27.34 25.76
C LEU A 61 -24.52 25.86 25.46
N GLN A 62 -25.73 25.35 25.69
CA GLN A 62 -26.12 24.00 25.28
C GLN A 62 -26.35 23.93 23.77
N ARG A 63 -25.41 23.30 23.05
CA ARG A 63 -25.61 22.90 21.66
C ARG A 63 -26.57 21.71 21.61
N LYS A 64 -27.71 21.88 20.93
CA LYS A 64 -28.67 20.81 20.63
C LYS A 64 -28.05 19.82 19.64
N CYS A 65 -27.83 18.58 20.07
CA CYS A 65 -27.55 17.45 19.20
C CYS A 65 -28.89 16.85 18.72
N THR A 66 -29.12 16.82 17.41
CA THR A 66 -30.29 16.19 16.80
C THR A 66 -30.09 14.68 16.71
N GLU A 67 -31.06 13.93 17.22
CA GLU A 67 -31.20 12.47 17.06
C GLU A 67 -31.15 12.07 15.59
N ALA A 68 -30.22 11.16 15.26
CA ALA A 68 -30.40 10.03 14.34
C ALA A 68 -29.05 9.65 13.71
N GLY A 69 -28.71 8.36 13.87
CA GLY A 69 -27.74 7.69 13.03
C GLY A 69 -26.50 7.25 13.78
N ILE A 70 -26.44 5.96 14.10
CA ILE A 70 -25.17 5.25 14.25
C ILE A 70 -24.42 5.47 12.95
N ARG A 71 -23.33 6.26 12.99
CA ARG A 71 -22.55 6.56 11.79
C ARG A 71 -21.55 5.44 11.57
N GLU A 72 -21.68 4.80 10.40
CA GLU A 72 -20.81 3.75 9.90
C GLU A 72 -19.36 4.26 9.76
N LEU A 73 -18.40 3.46 10.22
CA LEU A 73 -16.98 3.72 10.00
C LEU A 73 -16.69 3.53 8.51
N ILE A 74 -16.69 4.63 7.75
CA ILE A 74 -16.29 4.60 6.34
C ILE A 74 -14.76 4.51 6.29
N ILE A 75 -14.25 3.28 6.23
CA ILE A 75 -12.85 3.02 5.87
C ILE A 75 -12.72 3.38 4.38
N THR A 76 -12.27 4.60 4.11
CA THR A 76 -11.92 5.00 2.75
C THR A 76 -10.71 4.19 2.33
N GLU A 77 -10.86 3.36 1.29
CA GLU A 77 -9.72 2.71 0.67
C GLU A 77 -8.72 3.79 0.26
N LYS A 78 -7.59 3.84 0.96
CA LYS A 78 -6.48 4.70 0.57
C LYS A 78 -6.12 4.28 -0.85
N THR A 79 -6.25 5.21 -1.80
CA THR A 79 -5.67 5.03 -3.11
C THR A 79 -4.20 4.69 -2.90
N PRO A 80 -3.74 3.50 -3.34
CA PRO A 80 -2.35 3.13 -3.15
C PRO A 80 -1.51 4.23 -3.81
N PRO A 81 -0.47 4.74 -3.12
CA PRO A 81 0.38 5.76 -3.69
C PRO A 81 0.87 5.28 -5.06
N PRO A 82 0.97 6.17 -6.06
CA PRO A 82 1.45 5.79 -7.38
C PRO A 82 2.79 5.08 -7.21
N ILE A 83 2.85 3.82 -7.66
CA ILE A 83 4.04 3.00 -7.54
C ILE A 83 5.20 3.80 -8.13
N PRO A 84 6.21 4.18 -7.33
CA PRO A 84 7.35 4.94 -7.82
C PRO A 84 7.96 4.16 -8.98
N LYS A 85 8.08 4.79 -10.16
CA LYS A 85 8.91 4.22 -11.22
C LYS A 85 10.31 4.03 -10.64
N SER A 86 10.93 2.88 -10.94
CA SER A 86 12.29 2.61 -10.47
C SER A 86 13.18 3.75 -10.98
N LYS A 87 13.80 4.50 -10.05
CA LYS A 87 14.49 5.76 -10.40
C LYS A 87 15.87 5.51 -11.02
N SER A 88 16.36 4.26 -11.00
CA SER A 88 17.65 3.88 -11.57
C SER A 88 17.64 2.43 -12.09
N PRO A 89 18.41 2.13 -13.16
CA PRO A 89 18.53 0.77 -13.70
C PRO A 89 18.93 -0.26 -12.64
N ILE A 90 19.86 0.08 -11.75
CA ILE A 90 20.36 -0.80 -10.68
C ILE A 90 19.22 -1.27 -9.76
N MET A 91 18.28 -0.38 -9.43
CA MET A 91 17.12 -0.74 -8.61
C MET A 91 16.13 -1.64 -9.37
N ALA A 92 16.01 -1.47 -10.69
CA ALA A 92 15.16 -2.33 -11.51
C ALA A 92 15.67 -3.78 -11.56
N TYR A 93 16.99 -3.97 -11.70
CA TYR A 93 17.61 -5.31 -11.63
C TYR A 93 17.41 -5.95 -10.26
N ALA A 94 17.70 -5.21 -9.17
CA ALA A 94 17.54 -5.74 -7.81
C ALA A 94 16.08 -6.10 -7.49
N GLU A 95 15.12 -5.29 -7.96
CA GLU A 95 13.69 -5.59 -7.82
C GLU A 95 13.30 -6.83 -8.62
N LEU A 96 13.78 -6.96 -9.86
CA LEU A 96 13.51 -8.12 -10.72
C LEU A 96 14.01 -9.42 -10.07
N ASP A 97 15.26 -9.45 -9.61
CA ASP A 97 15.86 -10.63 -8.97
C ASP A 97 15.10 -11.02 -7.70
N MET A 98 14.79 -10.04 -6.85
CA MET A 98 14.00 -10.27 -5.65
C MET A 98 12.62 -10.87 -5.99
N LEU A 99 11.92 -10.34 -6.99
CA LEU A 99 10.59 -10.84 -7.36
C LEU A 99 10.64 -12.23 -7.98
N LEU A 100 11.67 -12.56 -8.76
CA LEU A 100 11.85 -13.92 -9.29
C LEU A 100 12.02 -14.96 -8.16
N VAL A 101 12.68 -14.57 -7.06
CA VAL A 101 12.88 -15.44 -5.89
C VAL A 101 11.64 -15.51 -4.98
N THR A 102 10.93 -14.39 -4.82
CA THR A 102 9.85 -14.27 -3.82
C THR A 102 8.44 -14.45 -4.40
N CYS A 103 8.30 -14.61 -5.71
CA CYS A 103 7.00 -14.77 -6.36
C CYS A 103 6.26 -16.01 -5.80
N PRO A 104 5.00 -15.85 -5.34
CA PRO A 104 4.22 -16.95 -4.77
C PRO A 104 3.60 -17.78 -5.90
N PHE A 105 4.41 -18.55 -6.62
CA PHE A 105 3.94 -19.43 -7.69
C PHE A 105 2.94 -20.46 -7.15
N ASP A 106 1.86 -20.71 -7.90
CA ASP A 106 0.88 -21.73 -7.53
C ASP A 106 1.40 -23.15 -7.83
N SER A 107 2.34 -23.26 -8.79
CA SER A 107 3.02 -24.50 -9.14
C SER A 107 4.44 -24.24 -9.66
N GLN A 108 5.31 -25.26 -9.59
CA GLN A 108 6.65 -25.17 -10.17
C GLN A 108 6.61 -24.97 -11.70
N GLU A 109 5.62 -25.57 -12.37
CA GLU A 109 5.42 -25.41 -13.82
C GLU A 109 5.20 -23.92 -14.21
N GLN A 110 4.45 -23.17 -13.41
CA GLN A 110 4.27 -21.73 -13.65
C GLN A 110 5.60 -20.96 -13.60
N ARG A 111 6.50 -21.37 -12.69
CA ARG A 111 7.82 -20.77 -12.55
C ARG A 111 8.67 -21.06 -13.78
N ASP A 112 8.75 -22.32 -14.18
CA ASP A 112 9.54 -22.74 -15.34
C ASP A 112 9.08 -22.04 -16.63
N ILE A 113 7.75 -21.91 -16.81
CA ILE A 113 7.17 -21.16 -17.94
C ILE A 113 7.54 -19.67 -17.86
N LEU A 114 7.47 -19.05 -16.66
CA LEU A 114 7.82 -17.64 -16.51
C LEU A 114 9.29 -17.39 -16.81
N GLU A 115 10.19 -18.24 -16.30
CA GLU A 115 11.64 -18.17 -16.56
C GLU A 115 11.91 -18.27 -18.07
N SER A 116 11.29 -19.24 -18.77
CA SER A 116 11.40 -19.36 -20.23
C SER A 116 10.90 -18.11 -20.98
N ILE A 117 9.82 -17.46 -20.52
CA ILE A 117 9.33 -16.22 -21.14
C ILE A 117 10.30 -15.06 -20.90
N VAL A 118 10.93 -15.00 -19.72
CA VAL A 118 11.88 -13.95 -19.34
C VAL A 118 13.19 -14.11 -20.11
N GLU A 119 13.72 -15.32 -20.23
CA GLU A 119 14.92 -15.59 -21.06
C GLU A 119 14.72 -15.23 -22.54
N GLY A 120 13.46 -15.21 -23.01
CA GLY A 120 13.09 -14.76 -24.34
C GLY A 120 12.99 -15.89 -25.36
N VAL A 121 12.42 -15.56 -26.53
CA VAL A 121 12.27 -16.54 -27.61
C VAL A 121 13.59 -16.64 -28.37
N PRO A 122 14.23 -17.83 -28.42
CA PRO A 122 15.47 -18.01 -29.17
C PRO A 122 15.22 -17.73 -30.66
N ASP A 123 16.23 -17.17 -31.32
CA ASP A 123 16.27 -16.87 -32.75
C ASP A 123 15.40 -15.70 -33.23
N VAL A 124 14.91 -14.81 -32.35
CA VAL A 124 14.24 -13.59 -32.80
C VAL A 124 15.28 -12.50 -33.04
N PRO A 125 15.34 -11.87 -34.24
CA PRO A 125 16.33 -10.83 -34.50
C PRO A 125 16.09 -9.65 -33.56
N SER A 126 17.11 -9.32 -32.76
CA SER A 126 17.10 -8.12 -31.90
C SER A 126 17.12 -6.83 -32.71
N ASN A 127 17.50 -6.91 -33.99
CA ASN A 127 17.60 -5.75 -34.88
C ASN A 127 16.22 -5.36 -35.42
N PRO A 128 15.69 -4.16 -35.09
CA PRO A 128 14.36 -3.72 -35.55
C PRO A 128 14.28 -3.48 -37.06
N LYS A 129 15.42 -3.49 -37.78
CA LYS A 129 15.48 -3.29 -39.23
C LYS A 129 15.29 -4.58 -40.04
N GLU A 130 15.42 -5.74 -39.41
CA GLU A 130 15.22 -7.03 -40.08
C GLU A 130 13.77 -7.50 -39.91
N LYS A 131 13.11 -7.88 -41.02
CA LYS A 131 11.77 -8.45 -40.96
C LYS A 131 11.85 -9.87 -40.40
N PRO A 132 11.12 -10.20 -39.32
CA PRO A 132 11.09 -11.55 -38.80
C PRO A 132 10.59 -12.55 -39.85
N SER A 133 11.19 -13.74 -39.89
CA SER A 133 10.72 -14.85 -40.70
C SER A 133 9.33 -15.33 -40.22
N GLU A 134 8.61 -16.05 -41.08
CA GLU A 134 7.30 -16.59 -40.73
C GLU A 134 7.37 -17.58 -39.55
N GLU A 135 8.45 -18.36 -39.45
CA GLU A 135 8.70 -19.25 -38.32
C GLU A 135 8.93 -18.48 -37.02
N GLN A 136 9.66 -17.36 -37.05
CA GLN A 136 9.86 -16.49 -35.89
C GLN A 136 8.53 -15.85 -35.45
N LEU A 137 7.69 -15.42 -36.40
CA LEU A 137 6.36 -14.90 -36.11
C LEU A 137 5.46 -15.97 -35.46
N ARG A 138 5.57 -17.23 -35.87
CA ARG A 138 4.87 -18.34 -35.23
C ARG A 138 5.34 -18.54 -33.79
N LYS A 139 6.65 -18.65 -33.57
CA LYS A 139 7.23 -18.76 -32.21
C LYS A 139 6.80 -17.62 -31.29
N LEU A 140 6.79 -16.38 -31.80
CA LEU A 140 6.32 -15.21 -31.04
C LEU A 140 4.82 -15.28 -30.69
N ARG A 141 3.99 -15.82 -31.59
CA ARG A 141 2.57 -16.04 -31.33
C ARG A 141 2.37 -17.07 -30.24
N ASP A 142 3.10 -18.18 -30.31
CA ASP A 142 3.02 -19.27 -29.35
C ASP A 142 3.46 -18.78 -27.95
N ALA A 143 4.57 -18.05 -27.86
CA ALA A 143 5.04 -17.45 -26.62
C ALA A 143 4.02 -16.46 -26.01
N ARG A 144 3.32 -15.67 -26.86
CA ARG A 144 2.25 -14.77 -26.39
C ARG A 144 1.06 -15.53 -25.82
N GLU A 145 0.68 -16.65 -26.43
CA GLU A 145 -0.43 -17.47 -25.94
C GLU A 145 -0.05 -18.20 -24.64
N VAL A 146 1.16 -18.75 -24.55
CA VAL A 146 1.70 -19.35 -23.32
C VAL A 146 1.68 -18.33 -22.17
N LYS A 147 2.20 -17.12 -22.40
CA LYS A 147 2.17 -16.03 -21.42
C LYS A 147 0.75 -15.68 -20.98
N LYS A 148 -0.19 -15.62 -21.92
CA LYS A 148 -1.60 -15.30 -21.63
C LYS A 148 -2.24 -16.40 -20.77
N ASN A 149 -2.01 -17.66 -21.12
CA ASN A 149 -2.54 -18.80 -20.36
C ASN A 149 -1.96 -18.85 -18.96
N LEU A 150 -0.64 -18.64 -18.80
CA LEU A 150 0.02 -18.53 -17.50
C LEU A 150 -0.66 -17.49 -16.60
N LEU A 151 -0.89 -16.28 -17.13
CA LEU A 151 -1.51 -15.21 -16.36
C LEU A 151 -3.01 -15.43 -16.10
N LEU A 152 -3.70 -16.22 -16.93
CA LEU A 152 -5.11 -16.53 -16.74
C LEU A 152 -5.33 -17.57 -15.64
N THR A 153 -4.47 -18.58 -15.55
CA THR A 153 -4.58 -19.67 -14.58
C THR A 153 -3.98 -19.33 -13.22
N ALA A 154 -3.07 -18.36 -13.15
CA ALA A 154 -2.44 -17.94 -11.91
C ALA A 154 -3.43 -17.28 -10.92
N SER A 155 -3.24 -17.53 -9.63
CA SER A 155 -3.96 -16.86 -8.55
C SER A 155 -3.72 -15.34 -8.59
N ASP A 156 -4.66 -14.55 -8.08
CA ASP A 156 -4.54 -13.08 -8.06
C ASP A 156 -3.23 -12.54 -7.45
N PRO A 157 -2.75 -13.01 -6.28
CA PRO A 157 -1.48 -12.54 -5.73
C PRO A 157 -0.29 -12.91 -6.63
N CYS A 158 -0.25 -14.14 -7.13
CA CYS A 158 0.80 -14.60 -8.05
C CYS A 158 0.81 -13.79 -9.36
N ARG A 159 -0.36 -13.63 -9.98
CA ARG A 159 -0.56 -12.89 -11.22
C ARG A 159 -0.07 -11.45 -11.14
N LYS A 160 -0.34 -10.75 -10.04
CA LYS A 160 0.14 -9.37 -9.82
C LYS A 160 1.67 -9.30 -9.82
N VAL A 161 2.32 -10.26 -9.16
CA VAL A 161 3.79 -10.34 -9.10
C VAL A 161 4.38 -10.70 -10.47
N MET A 162 3.84 -11.71 -11.16
CA MET A 162 4.26 -12.09 -12.52
C MET A 162 4.15 -10.92 -13.51
N GLN A 163 3.05 -10.16 -13.46
CA GLN A 163 2.89 -8.97 -14.29
C GLN A 163 3.95 -7.90 -14.00
N ARG A 164 4.33 -7.72 -12.73
CA ARG A 164 5.40 -6.80 -12.33
C ARG A 164 6.76 -7.26 -12.84
N ILE A 165 7.08 -8.54 -12.72
CA ILE A 165 8.30 -9.17 -13.26
C ILE A 165 8.41 -8.89 -14.77
N LEU A 166 7.35 -9.21 -15.53
CA LEU A 166 7.32 -9.01 -16.98
C LEU A 166 7.46 -7.54 -17.39
N LYS A 167 6.95 -6.61 -16.57
CA LYS A 167 7.09 -5.17 -16.80
C LYS A 167 8.52 -4.71 -16.52
N LEU A 168 9.11 -5.14 -15.40
CA LEU A 168 10.49 -4.81 -15.04
C LEU A 168 11.48 -5.38 -16.04
N HIS A 169 11.28 -6.62 -16.51
CA HIS A 169 12.13 -7.22 -17.53
C HIS A 169 12.18 -6.36 -18.81
N LYS A 170 11.03 -5.84 -19.25
CA LYS A 170 10.97 -4.92 -20.40
C LYS A 170 11.65 -3.57 -20.12
N GLU A 171 11.54 -3.05 -18.90
CA GLU A 171 12.20 -1.81 -18.46
C GLU A 171 13.73 -1.98 -18.46
N VAL A 172 14.21 -3.09 -17.92
CA VAL A 172 15.62 -3.51 -17.93
C VAL A 172 16.17 -3.65 -19.35
N ALA A 173 15.49 -4.42 -20.21
CA ALA A 173 15.91 -4.56 -21.61
C ALA A 173 15.94 -3.21 -22.36
N SER A 174 15.11 -2.24 -21.96
CA SER A 174 15.16 -0.89 -22.53
C SER A 174 16.39 -0.10 -22.10
N TYR A 175 16.99 -0.37 -20.93
CA TYR A 175 18.22 0.29 -20.51
C TYR A 175 19.44 -0.26 -21.25
N GLU A 176 19.46 -1.56 -21.52
CA GLU A 176 20.52 -2.23 -22.27
C GLU A 176 20.59 -1.77 -23.72
N ASN A 177 19.43 -1.56 -24.37
CA ASN A 177 19.39 -1.07 -25.74
C ASN A 177 19.75 0.42 -25.90
N ASN A 178 19.78 1.19 -24.80
CA ASN A 178 20.08 2.64 -24.79
C ASN A 178 21.47 2.97 -24.22
N SER A 179 22.21 1.97 -23.73
CA SER A 179 23.59 2.12 -23.21
C SER A 179 24.60 1.75 -24.29
#